data_AF-A0A9J6DG00-F1
#
_entry.id   AF-A0A9J6DG00-F1
#
_cell.length_a   1.000
_cell.length_b   1.000
_cell.length_c   1.000
_cell.angle_alpha   90.00
_cell.angle_beta   90.00
_cell.angle_gamma   90.00
#
_symmetry.space_group_name_H-M   'P 1'
#
loop_
_entity.id
_entity.type
_entity.pdbx_description
1 polymer ?
#
loop_
_entity_poly.entity_id
_entity_poly.type
_entity_poly.pdbx_seq_one_letter_code
_entity_poly.pdbx_strand_id
1 'polypeptide(L)'
;MAALHPDQWTEIPVLVKIYKLMIHELSNCLDHATAHKDEDESEDEEWEEEGDMEGDAQENIMRNFAPASDYAVFDPDDDDDSDDPDAMADPISRVDVQSCLVQFLAGLSRQPFYGKFSEHHTPQELQVLQSAGVLA
;
A
#
# COMPACT_ATOMS: atom_id res chain seq x y z
N MET A 1 0.20 31.92 -3.37
CA MET A 1 -0.02 31.72 -4.82
C MET A 1 -0.81 30.44 -5.15
N ALA A 2 -1.52 29.81 -4.19
CA ALA A 2 -2.36 28.63 -4.45
C ALA A 2 -3.83 28.97 -4.79
N ALA A 3 -4.24 30.24 -4.66
CA ALA A 3 -5.65 30.64 -4.79
C ALA A 3 -6.08 31.10 -6.20
N LEU A 4 -5.16 31.21 -7.17
CA LEU A 4 -5.52 31.68 -8.53
C LEU A 4 -5.85 30.56 -9.53
N HIS A 5 -5.55 29.30 -9.19
CA HIS A 5 -5.88 28.15 -10.01
C HIS A 5 -6.46 27.07 -9.10
N PRO A 6 -7.77 26.77 -9.19
CA PRO A 6 -8.35 25.66 -8.43
C PRO A 6 -7.72 24.35 -8.90
N ASP A 7 -7.59 23.38 -7.98
CA ASP A 7 -7.06 22.06 -8.31
C ASP A 7 -7.88 21.40 -9.41
N GLN A 8 -7.20 21.04 -10.50
CA GLN A 8 -7.80 20.32 -11.62
C GLN A 8 -7.28 18.89 -11.63
N TRP A 9 -8.20 17.93 -11.55
CA TRP A 9 -7.90 16.50 -11.57
C TRP A 9 -8.22 15.93 -12.94
N THR A 10 -7.49 14.87 -13.32
CA THR A 10 -7.73 14.20 -14.60
C THR A 10 -8.98 13.32 -14.53
N GLU A 11 -9.85 13.43 -15.52
CA GLU A 11 -10.95 12.48 -15.73
C GLU A 11 -10.47 11.35 -16.64
N ILE A 12 -10.47 10.12 -16.13
CA ILE A 12 -10.07 8.92 -16.86
C ILE A 12 -11.08 7.79 -16.65
N PRO A 13 -11.18 6.82 -17.59
CA PRO A 13 -12.05 5.67 -17.41
C PRO A 13 -11.69 4.85 -16.16
N VAL A 14 -12.70 4.32 -15.47
CA VAL A 14 -12.50 3.56 -14.21
C VAL A 14 -11.54 2.39 -14.37
N LEU A 15 -11.63 1.66 -15.49
CA LEU A 15 -10.75 0.53 -15.78
C LEU A 15 -9.29 0.98 -15.94
N VAL A 16 -9.06 2.16 -16.53
CA VAL A 16 -7.72 2.74 -16.65
C VAL A 16 -7.19 3.13 -15.28
N LYS A 17 -8.04 3.66 -14.38
CA LYS A 17 -7.63 3.97 -13.01
C LYS A 17 -7.29 2.70 -12.22
N ILE A 18 -8.10 1.65 -12.31
CA ILE A 18 -7.81 0.35 -11.66
C ILE A 18 -6.49 -0.22 -12.19
N TYR A 19 -6.28 -0.16 -13.50
CA TYR A 19 -5.02 -0.53 -14.13
C TYR A 19 -3.81 0.25 -13.58
N LYS A 20 -3.93 1.56 -13.44
CA LYS A 20 -2.86 2.40 -12.85
C LYS A 20 -2.59 2.06 -11.39
N LEU A 21 -3.62 1.76 -10.61
CA LEU A 21 -3.46 1.33 -9.21
C LEU A 21 -2.73 -0.01 -9.12
N MET A 22 -3.00 -0.96 -10.03
CA MET A 22 -2.24 -2.22 -10.10
C MET A 22 -0.77 -2.00 -10.43
N ILE A 23 -0.43 -1.04 -11.30
CA ILE A 23 0.98 -0.68 -11.58
C ILE A 23 1.62 -0.05 -10.35
N HIS A 24 0.90 0.84 -9.66
CA HIS A 24 1.39 1.45 -8.43
C HIS A 24 1.69 0.40 -7.35
N GLU A 25 0.78 -0.57 -7.16
CA GLU A 25 1.00 -1.66 -6.22
C GLU A 25 2.21 -2.52 -6.60
N LEU A 26 2.38 -2.80 -7.89
CA LEU A 26 3.57 -3.49 -8.37
C LEU A 26 4.86 -2.71 -8.08
N SER A 27 4.84 -1.37 -8.19
CA SER A 27 5.97 -0.53 -7.79
C SER A 27 6.28 -0.72 -6.32
N ASN A 28 5.27 -0.65 -5.45
CA ASN A 28 5.44 -0.83 -4.01
C ASN A 28 6.04 -2.22 -3.71
N CYS A 29 5.55 -3.29 -4.35
CA CYS A 29 6.12 -4.63 -4.18
C CYS A 29 7.62 -4.69 -4.56
N LEU A 30 8.01 -4.04 -5.66
CA LEU A 30 9.42 -4.00 -6.09
C LEU A 30 10.28 -3.22 -5.11
N ASP A 31 9.78 -2.09 -4.61
CA ASP A 31 10.48 -1.23 -3.65
C ASP A 31 10.69 -1.98 -2.31
N HIS A 32 9.66 -2.67 -1.81
CA HIS A 32 9.78 -3.53 -0.62
C HIS A 32 10.74 -4.71 -0.82
N ALA A 33 10.73 -5.33 -2.01
CA ALA A 33 11.66 -6.41 -2.33
C ALA A 33 13.13 -5.93 -2.43
N THR A 34 13.36 -4.65 -2.72
CA THR A 34 14.69 -4.03 -2.64
C THR A 34 15.07 -3.62 -1.22
N ALA A 35 14.15 -3.04 -0.46
CA ALA A 35 14.38 -2.66 0.94
C ALA A 35 14.77 -3.86 1.80
N HIS A 36 14.04 -4.99 1.69
CA HIS A 36 14.39 -6.21 2.42
C HIS A 36 15.72 -6.85 2.00
N LYS A 37 16.22 -6.58 0.78
CA LYS A 37 17.57 -7.03 0.39
C LYS A 37 18.66 -6.17 1.02
N ASP A 38 18.36 -4.93 1.34
CA ASP A 38 19.28 -4.00 1.98
C ASP A 38 19.21 -4.12 3.53
N GLU A 39 18.08 -4.56 4.09
CA GLU A 39 17.86 -4.81 5.53
C GLU A 39 18.47 -6.12 6.06
N ASP A 40 18.80 -7.10 5.21
CA ASP A 40 19.56 -8.30 5.61
C ASP A 40 21.00 -7.95 6.10
N GLU A 41 21.41 -6.67 6.06
CA GLU A 41 22.66 -6.15 6.64
C GLU A 41 22.48 -5.15 7.81
N SER A 42 21.27 -4.83 8.27
CA SER A 42 21.09 -3.91 9.41
C SER A 42 19.93 -4.32 10.33
N GLU A 43 20.31 -4.83 11.50
CA GLU A 43 19.47 -5.06 12.69
C GLU A 43 18.75 -3.78 13.15
N ASP A 44 17.45 -3.92 13.44
CA ASP A 44 16.60 -3.17 14.38
C ASP A 44 16.72 -1.63 14.42
N GLU A 45 15.81 -0.94 13.72
CA GLU A 45 15.46 0.45 14.06
C GLU A 45 14.13 0.50 14.81
N GLU A 46 14.26 0.59 16.14
CA GLU A 46 13.24 0.87 17.14
C GLU A 46 12.54 2.21 16.82
N TRP A 47 11.23 2.18 16.53
CA TRP A 47 10.45 3.39 16.25
C TRP A 47 10.34 4.26 17.51
N GLU A 48 11.12 5.34 17.59
CA GLU A 48 10.97 6.37 18.64
C GLU A 48 9.64 7.12 18.45
N GLU A 49 8.69 6.88 19.34
CA GLU A 49 7.41 7.58 19.43
C GLU A 49 7.61 9.02 19.96
N GLU A 50 7.90 9.96 19.06
CA GLU A 50 7.80 11.40 19.37
C GLU A 50 6.35 11.86 19.28
N GLY A 51 5.75 12.19 20.44
CA GLY A 51 4.37 12.68 20.51
C GLY A 51 3.98 13.37 21.81
N ASP A 52 4.84 14.22 22.38
CA ASP A 52 4.45 15.13 23.48
C ASP A 52 3.52 16.23 22.95
N MET A 53 2.19 15.97 22.97
CA MET A 53 1.16 16.96 22.67
C MET A 53 0.51 17.47 23.97
N GLU A 54 1.05 18.60 24.43
CA GLU A 54 0.51 19.62 25.34
C GLU A 54 -0.88 19.34 25.97
N GLY A 55 -0.84 18.94 27.25
CA GLY A 55 -1.98 18.58 28.08
C GLY A 55 -2.81 19.76 28.60
N ASP A 56 -4.14 19.57 28.56
CA ASP A 56 -5.12 19.87 29.64
C ASP A 56 -6.55 19.57 29.10
N ALA A 57 -6.81 19.86 27.83
CA ALA A 57 -8.12 19.63 27.21
C ALA A 57 -8.39 18.14 26.86
N GLN A 58 -7.34 17.40 26.48
CA GLN A 58 -7.45 15.99 26.08
C GLN A 58 -7.57 15.05 27.30
N GLU A 59 -6.89 15.35 28.41
CA GLU A 59 -7.03 14.60 29.67
C GLU A 59 -8.49 14.56 30.16
N ASN A 60 -9.20 15.67 30.05
CA ASN A 60 -10.57 15.78 30.57
C ASN A 60 -11.59 15.01 29.72
N ILE A 61 -11.30 14.81 28.43
CA ILE A 61 -12.09 13.97 27.53
C ILE A 61 -11.73 12.50 27.76
N MET A 62 -10.45 12.16 27.89
CA MET A 62 -9.99 10.79 28.10
C MET A 62 -10.48 10.19 29.42
N ARG A 63 -10.62 10.99 30.49
CA ARG A 63 -11.18 10.56 31.80
C ARG A 63 -12.63 10.05 31.73
N ASN A 64 -13.37 10.40 30.69
CA ASN A 64 -14.74 9.91 30.48
C ASN A 64 -14.78 8.54 29.80
N PHE A 65 -13.64 8.00 29.37
CA PHE A 65 -13.51 6.69 28.77
C PHE A 65 -12.75 5.76 29.72
N ALA A 66 -13.14 4.48 29.75
CA ALA A 66 -12.37 3.47 30.45
C ALA A 66 -11.00 3.32 29.75
N PRO A 67 -9.88 3.19 30.50
CA PRO A 67 -8.59 2.88 29.91
C PRO A 67 -8.68 1.60 29.09
N ALA A 68 -7.98 1.51 27.97
CA ALA A 68 -8.02 0.35 27.09
C ALA A 68 -7.69 -0.96 27.84
N SER A 69 -6.81 -0.89 28.83
CA SER A 69 -6.44 -1.99 29.74
C SER A 69 -7.59 -2.56 30.59
N ASP A 70 -8.71 -1.84 30.75
CA ASP A 70 -9.89 -2.35 31.46
C ASP A 70 -10.71 -3.30 30.57
N TYR A 71 -10.44 -3.35 29.27
CA TYR A 71 -11.04 -4.32 28.36
C TYR A 71 -10.15 -5.56 28.32
N ALA A 72 -10.66 -6.70 28.79
CA ALA A 72 -9.97 -7.99 28.83
C ALA A 72 -9.52 -8.55 27.46
N VAL A 73 -9.78 -7.83 26.37
CA VAL A 73 -9.38 -8.16 24.98
C VAL A 73 -8.18 -7.31 24.54
N PHE A 74 -7.85 -6.24 25.26
CA PHE A 74 -6.70 -5.39 24.96
C PHE A 74 -5.52 -5.85 25.81
N ASP A 75 -4.75 -6.79 25.28
CA ASP A 75 -3.43 -7.12 25.80
C ASP A 75 -2.40 -6.35 24.97
N PRO A 76 -1.74 -5.32 25.54
CA PRO A 76 -0.75 -4.53 24.81
C PRO A 76 0.52 -5.31 24.46
N ASP A 77 0.69 -6.52 25.00
CA ASP A 77 1.76 -7.46 24.64
C ASP A 77 1.29 -8.54 23.62
N ASP A 78 0.00 -8.54 23.25
CA ASP A 78 -0.60 -9.44 22.25
C ASP A 78 -0.64 -8.72 20.89
N ASP A 79 0.54 -8.55 20.30
CA ASP A 79 0.73 -8.14 18.89
C ASP A 79 0.27 -9.23 17.90
N ASP A 80 -0.49 -10.23 18.34
CA ASP A 80 -0.97 -11.34 17.50
C ASP A 80 -2.29 -10.99 16.80
N ASP A 81 -2.27 -9.89 16.03
CA ASP A 81 -3.17 -9.71 14.88
C ASP A 81 -2.87 -10.75 13.76
N SER A 82 -1.90 -11.66 13.97
CA SER A 82 -1.38 -12.60 12.97
C SER A 82 -2.25 -13.83 12.70
N ASP A 83 -3.21 -14.15 13.58
CA ASP A 83 -3.94 -15.42 13.53
C ASP A 83 -5.45 -15.25 13.27
N ASP A 84 -5.88 -14.27 12.45
CA ASP A 84 -7.27 -14.26 11.94
C ASP A 84 -7.53 -15.56 11.15
N PRO A 85 -8.33 -16.50 11.70
CA PRO A 85 -8.49 -17.82 11.10
C PRO A 85 -9.20 -17.73 9.74
N ASP A 86 -9.99 -16.68 9.50
CA ASP A 86 -10.67 -16.47 8.22
C ASP A 86 -9.68 -15.99 7.16
N ALA A 87 -8.76 -15.08 7.49
CA ALA A 87 -7.69 -14.64 6.59
C ALA A 87 -6.70 -15.77 6.25
N MET A 88 -6.33 -16.59 7.23
CA MET A 88 -5.45 -17.75 7.03
C MET A 88 -6.11 -18.86 6.19
N ALA A 89 -7.43 -19.00 6.31
CA ALA A 89 -8.23 -19.94 5.53
C ALA A 89 -8.48 -19.45 4.10
N ASP A 90 -8.40 -18.15 3.84
CA ASP A 90 -8.56 -17.59 2.49
C ASP A 90 -7.38 -17.99 1.60
N PRO A 91 -7.59 -18.69 0.48
CA PRO A 91 -6.52 -19.00 -0.46
C PRO A 91 -5.75 -17.78 -0.99
N ILE A 92 -6.38 -16.59 -0.99
CA ILE A 92 -5.76 -15.35 -1.47
C ILE A 92 -4.58 -14.89 -0.59
N SER A 93 -4.58 -15.23 0.71
CA SER A 93 -3.52 -14.81 1.65
C SER A 93 -2.16 -15.43 1.31
N ARG A 94 -2.15 -16.53 0.55
CA ARG A 94 -0.94 -17.25 0.15
C ARG A 94 -0.44 -16.86 -1.24
N VAL A 95 -1.12 -15.95 -1.93
CA VAL A 95 -0.78 -15.54 -3.28
C VAL A 95 0.36 -14.52 -3.22
N ASP A 96 1.45 -14.79 -3.94
CA ASP A 96 2.47 -13.80 -4.23
C ASP A 96 1.87 -12.71 -5.13
N VAL A 97 1.58 -11.56 -4.52
CA VAL A 97 0.96 -10.39 -5.17
C VAL A 97 1.83 -9.90 -6.33
N GLN A 98 3.16 -9.84 -6.15
CA GLN A 98 4.06 -9.35 -7.20
C GLN A 98 3.99 -10.26 -8.44
N SER A 99 4.14 -11.57 -8.27
CA SER A 99 4.07 -12.52 -9.38
C SER A 99 2.69 -12.52 -10.05
N CYS A 100 1.61 -12.41 -9.26
CA CYS A 100 0.25 -12.31 -9.78
C CYS A 100 0.06 -11.06 -10.65
N LEU A 101 0.50 -9.89 -10.17
CA LEU A 101 0.40 -8.62 -10.89
C LEU A 101 1.22 -8.64 -12.19
N VAL A 102 2.45 -9.15 -12.15
CA VAL A 102 3.31 -9.27 -13.34
C VAL A 102 2.63 -10.16 -14.40
N GLN A 103 2.12 -11.32 -14.01
CA GLN A 103 1.43 -12.23 -14.93
C GLN A 103 0.17 -11.60 -15.52
N PHE A 104 -0.65 -10.96 -14.69
CA PHE A 104 -1.87 -10.30 -15.13
C PHE A 104 -1.57 -9.15 -16.11
N LEU A 105 -0.65 -8.25 -15.76
CA LEU A 105 -0.31 -7.09 -16.57
C LEU A 105 0.37 -7.50 -17.88
N ALA A 106 1.20 -8.55 -17.88
CA ALA A 106 1.80 -9.12 -19.09
C ALA A 106 0.75 -9.83 -19.98
N GLY A 107 -0.26 -10.45 -19.38
CA GLY A 107 -1.40 -10.99 -20.11
C GLY A 107 -2.27 -9.90 -20.74
N LEU A 108 -2.50 -8.81 -20.01
CA LEU A 108 -3.27 -7.65 -20.46
C LEU A 108 -2.56 -6.90 -21.59
N SER A 109 -1.24 -6.74 -21.54
CA SER A 109 -0.46 -6.02 -22.56
C SER A 109 -0.51 -6.66 -23.94
N ARG A 110 -0.83 -7.96 -24.01
CA ARG A 110 -1.00 -8.73 -25.25
C ARG A 110 -2.41 -8.67 -25.83
N GLN A 111 -3.36 -8.09 -25.11
CA GLN A 111 -4.75 -8.00 -25.55
C GLN A 111 -4.91 -6.94 -26.66
N PRO A 112 -5.82 -7.15 -27.63
CA PRO A 112 -6.00 -6.23 -28.76
C PRO A 112 -6.48 -4.84 -28.35
N PHE A 113 -7.08 -4.70 -27.17
CA PHE A 113 -7.58 -3.44 -26.63
C PHE A 113 -6.59 -2.74 -25.70
N TYR A 114 -5.38 -3.28 -25.51
CA TYR A 114 -4.36 -2.71 -24.63
C TYR A 114 -3.98 -1.27 -25.03
N GLY A 115 -4.11 -0.91 -26.31
CA GLY A 115 -3.93 0.45 -26.80
C GLY A 115 -4.69 1.50 -25.96
N LYS A 116 -5.91 1.18 -25.53
CA LYS A 116 -6.74 2.06 -24.69
C LYS A 116 -6.17 2.30 -23.29
N PHE A 117 -5.29 1.42 -22.80
CA PHE A 117 -4.63 1.57 -21.52
C PHE A 117 -3.26 2.25 -21.70
N SER A 118 -2.51 1.87 -22.73
CA SER A 118 -1.18 2.41 -22.98
C SER A 118 -1.17 3.91 -23.32
N GLU A 119 -2.26 4.42 -23.91
CA GLU A 119 -2.43 5.86 -24.16
C GLU A 119 -2.41 6.72 -22.89
N HIS A 120 -2.68 6.12 -21.73
CA HIS A 120 -2.74 6.83 -20.46
C HIS A 120 -1.47 6.69 -19.61
N HIS A 121 -0.42 6.01 -20.08
CA HIS A 121 0.79 5.81 -19.30
C HIS A 121 1.52 7.10 -18.98
N THR A 122 2.06 7.17 -17.76
CA THR A 122 3.12 8.13 -17.41
C THR A 122 4.50 7.49 -17.62
N PRO A 123 5.58 8.30 -17.74
CA PRO A 123 6.93 7.77 -17.84
C PRO A 123 7.32 6.86 -16.65
N GLN A 124 6.88 7.21 -15.44
CA GLN A 124 7.12 6.42 -14.22
C GLN A 124 6.44 5.06 -14.31
N GLU A 125 5.18 5.02 -14.74
CA GLU A 125 4.44 3.76 -14.91
C GLU A 125 5.09 2.86 -15.98
N LEU A 126 5.58 3.44 -17.08
CA LEU A 126 6.33 2.69 -18.09
C LEU A 126 7.61 2.09 -17.52
N GLN A 127 8.34 2.84 -16.71
CA GLN A 127 9.57 2.37 -16.07
C GLN A 127 9.30 1.17 -15.16
N VAL A 128 8.25 1.22 -14.33
CA VAL A 128 7.84 0.10 -13.46
C VAL A 128 7.49 -1.14 -14.30
N LEU A 129 6.75 -0.96 -15.39
CA LEU A 129 6.39 -2.07 -16.28
C LEU A 129 7.61 -2.69 -16.99
N GLN A 130 8.61 -1.87 -17.32
CA GLN A 130 9.87 -2.34 -17.92
C GLN A 130 10.77 -3.04 -16.89
N SER A 131 10.93 -2.48 -15.69
CA SER A 131 11.75 -3.07 -14.63
C SER A 131 11.18 -4.42 -14.16
N ALA A 132 9.86 -4.54 -14.13
CA ALA A 132 9.16 -5.79 -13.82
C ALA A 132 9.15 -6.82 -14.97
N GLY A 133 9.65 -6.46 -16.16
CA GLY A 133 9.65 -7.34 -17.34
C GLY A 133 8.28 -7.56 -17.99
N VAL A 134 7.30 -6.70 -17.71
CA VAL A 134 5.96 -6.75 -18.30
C VAL A 134 5.95 -6.21 -19.73
N LEU A 135 6.72 -5.13 -19.97
CA LEU A 135 6.92 -4.52 -21.28
C LEU A 135 8.40 -4.58 -21.67
N ALA A 136 8.65 -4.69 -22.98
CA ALA A 136 9.99 -4.65 -23.58
C ALA A 136 10.29 -3.27 -24.15
#